data_AF-A0A2R4NZQ4-F1
#
_entry.id   AF-A0A2R4NZQ4-F1
#
_cell.length_a   1.000
_cell.length_b   1.000
_cell.length_c   1.000
_cell.angle_alpha   90.00
_cell.angle_beta   90.00
_cell.angle_gamma   90.00
#
_symmetry.space_group_name_H-M   'P 1'
#
loop_
_entity.id
_entity.type
_entity.pdbx_description
1 polymer ?
#
loop_
_entity_poly.entity_id
_entity_poly.type
_entity_poly.pdbx_seq_one_letter_code
_entity_poly.pdbx_strand_id
1 'polypeptide(L)' 'MNSWINEFKLALINEDTIKLAALSQSFSEDMFKSLASAQEAQALIGGAIELFKTKSSHIQNELTKLQKAQKYVKN' A
#
# COMPACT_ATOMS: atom_id res chain seq x y z
N MET A 1 6.68 5.64 21.78
CA MET A 1 5.82 5.26 20.63
C MET A 1 6.72 5.11 19.42
N ASN A 2 6.58 4.06 18.60
CA ASN A 2 7.49 3.79 17.49
C ASN A 2 7.22 4.76 16.32
N SER A 3 8.23 5.54 15.90
CA SER A 3 8.11 6.50 14.79
C SER A 3 7.65 5.84 13.49
N TRP A 4 8.17 4.64 13.21
CA TRP A 4 7.82 3.88 12.02
C TRP A 4 6.32 3.55 11.98
N ILE A 5 5.75 3.06 13.09
CA ILE A 5 4.31 2.73 13.18
C ILE A 5 3.45 3.96 12.91
N ASN A 6 3.79 5.10 13.50
CA ASN A 6 3.03 6.33 13.34
C ASN A 6 3.10 6.84 11.89
N GLU A 7 4.28 6.82 11.29
CA GLU A 7 4.44 7.23 9.89
C GLU A 7 3.76 6.28 8.93
N PHE A 8 3.79 4.97 9.20
CA PHE A 8 3.13 3.96 8.39
C PHE A 8 1.61 4.11 8.46
N LYS A 9 1.06 4.36 9.65
CA LYS A 9 -0.36 4.69 9.84
C LYS A 9 -0.78 5.91 9.03
N LEU A 10 -0.01 7.00 9.14
CA LEU A 10 -0.32 8.24 8.41
C LEU A 10 -0.24 8.02 6.90
N ALA A 11 0.78 7.31 6.42
CA ALA A 11 0.91 6.95 5.00
C ALA A 11 -0.28 6.10 4.53
N LEU A 12 -0.74 5.14 5.35
CA LEU A 12 -1.88 4.29 5.04
C LEU A 12 -3.20 5.08 4.98
N ILE A 13 -3.46 5.95 5.95
CA ILE A 13 -4.66 6.81 5.99
C ILE A 13 -4.70 7.74 4.77
N ASN A 14 -3.55 8.30 4.39
CA ASN A 14 -3.44 9.19 3.23
C ASN A 14 -3.35 8.43 1.89
N GLU A 15 -3.39 7.10 1.92
CA GLU A 15 -3.15 6.23 0.77
C GLU A 15 -1.87 6.55 -0.01
N ASP A 16 -0.85 7.06 0.68
CA ASP A 16 0.44 7.45 0.11
C ASP A 16 1.28 6.20 -0.17
N THR A 17 1.07 5.62 -1.35
CA THR A 17 1.74 4.39 -1.79
C THR A 17 3.24 4.54 -1.92
N ILE A 18 3.75 5.75 -2.22
CA ILE A 18 5.18 6.02 -2.32
C ILE A 18 5.81 5.96 -0.93
N LYS A 19 5.21 6.64 0.05
CA LYS A 19 5.68 6.61 1.43
C LYS A 19 5.55 5.23 2.06
N LEU A 20 4.46 4.50 1.79
CA LEU A 20 4.31 3.11 2.21
C LEU A 20 5.44 2.22 1.68
N ALA A 21 5.80 2.36 0.39
CA ALA A 21 6.90 1.60 -0.20
C ALA A 21 8.25 1.94 0.44
N ALA A 22 8.53 3.24 0.65
CA ALA A 22 9.75 3.68 1.31
C ALA A 22 9.86 3.15 2.75
N LEU A 23 8.79 3.24 3.54
CA LEU A 23 8.74 2.72 4.90
C LEU A 23 8.87 1.19 4.95
N SER A 24 8.35 0.50 3.94
CA SER A 24 8.47 -0.96 3.82
C SER A 24 9.91 -1.38 3.54
N GLN A 25 10.66 -0.61 2.74
CA GLN A 25 12.08 -0.87 2.49
C GLN A 25 12.95 -0.64 3.73
N SER A 26 12.56 0.30 4.60
CA SER A 26 13.27 0.55 5.84
C SER A 26 12.82 -0.35 7.00
N PHE A 27 11.96 -1.35 6.77
CA PHE A 27 11.45 -2.22 7.82
C PHE A 27 12.58 -3.03 8.49
N SER A 28 12.52 -3.15 9.83
CA SER A 28 13.36 -4.07 10.59
C SER A 28 12.58 -4.62 11.80
N GLU A 29 12.77 -5.91 12.09
CA GLU A 29 12.13 -6.59 13.22
C GLU A 29 12.54 -5.96 14.56
N ASP A 30 13.76 -5.43 14.66
CA ASP A 30 14.31 -4.80 15.87
C ASP A 30 13.59 -3.50 16.26
N MET A 31 12.74 -2.96 15.36
CA MET A 31 11.92 -1.79 15.65
C MET A 31 10.79 -2.08 16.65
N PHE A 32 10.43 -3.36 16.85
CA PHE A 32 9.29 -3.77 17.65
C PHE A 32 9.73 -4.45 18.94
N LYS A 33 9.83 -3.67 20.02
CA LYS A 33 10.29 -4.15 21.34
C LYS A 33 9.22 -4.87 22.15
N SER A 34 7.99 -4.94 21.65
CA SER A 34 6.88 -5.63 22.31
C SER A 34 5.98 -6.37 21.33
N LEU A 35 5.38 -7.46 21.78
CA LEU A 35 4.41 -8.23 21.01
C LEU A 35 3.27 -7.35 20.49
N ALA A 36 2.76 -6.44 21.34
CA ALA A 36 1.71 -5.51 20.94
C ALA A 36 2.12 -4.62 19.76
N SER A 37 3.36 -4.10 19.77
CA SER A 37 3.86 -3.28 18.66
C SER A 37 4.08 -4.08 17.36
N ALA A 38 4.46 -5.36 17.48
CA ALA A 38 4.60 -6.25 16.33
C ALA A 38 3.24 -6.62 15.72
N GLN A 39 2.23 -6.91 16.55
CA GLN A 39 0.86 -7.17 16.11
C GLN A 39 0.23 -5.96 15.42
N GLU A 40 0.50 -4.77 15.95
CA GLU A 40 0.06 -3.52 15.33
C GLU A 40 0.70 -3.32 13.95
N ALA A 41 2.01 -3.52 13.83
CA ALA A 41 2.69 -3.46 12.54
C ALA A 41 2.14 -4.49 11.54
N GLN A 42 1.86 -5.72 12.00
CA GLN A 42 1.25 -6.76 11.16
C GLN A 42 -0.10 -6.33 10.60
N ALA A 43 -0.98 -5.76 11.44
CA ALA A 43 -2.29 -5.28 11.01
C ALA A 43 -2.17 -4.15 9.97
N LEU A 44 -1.24 -3.22 10.19
CA LEU A 44 -0.98 -2.11 9.27
C LEU A 44 -0.45 -2.59 7.91
N ILE A 45 0.50 -3.51 7.93
CA ILE A 45 1.05 -4.13 6.71
C ILE A 45 -0.07 -4.84 5.94
N GLY A 46 -0.96 -5.57 6.64
CA GLY A 46 -2.15 -6.17 6.04
C GLY A 46 -3.05 -5.16 5.35
N GLY A 47 -3.31 -4.01 6.00
CA GLY A 47 -4.07 -2.91 5.42
C GLY A 47 -3.41 -2.32 4.17
N ALA A 48 -2.08 -2.13 4.19
CA ALA A 48 -1.34 -1.64 3.03
C ALA A 48 -1.41 -2.63 1.85
N ILE A 49 -1.30 -3.93 2.11
CA ILE A 49 -1.44 -4.97 1.07
C ILE A 49 -2.81 -4.87 0.38
N GLU A 50 -3.90 -4.74 1.14
CA GLU A 50 -5.24 -4.61 0.55
C GLU A 50 -5.43 -3.29 -0.22
N LEU A 51 -4.82 -2.20 0.25
CA LEU A 51 -4.79 -0.95 -0.51
C LEU A 51 -4.11 -1.13 -1.87
N PHE A 52 -2.93 -1.77 -1.91
CA PHE A 52 -2.21 -2.02 -3.16
C PHE A 52 -2.99 -2.93 -4.11
N LYS A 53 -3.63 -3.99 -3.60
CA LYS A 53 -4.51 -4.86 -4.40
C LYS A 53 -5.67 -4.08 -5.02
N THR A 54 -6.32 -3.24 -4.23
CA THR A 54 -7.45 -2.42 -4.68
C THR A 54 -7.03 -1.44 -5.78
N LYS A 55 -5.94 -0.70 -5.57
CA LYS A 55 -5.40 0.24 -6.59
C LYS A 55 -4.96 -0.49 -7.86
N SER A 56 -4.30 -1.64 -7.74
CA SER A 56 -3.91 -2.47 -8.88
C SER A 56 -5.11 -2.94 -9.70
N SER A 57 -6.16 -3.44 -9.04
CA SER A 57 -7.41 -3.84 -9.69
C SER A 57 -8.07 -2.66 -10.42
N HIS A 58 -8.11 -1.49 -9.79
CA HIS A 58 -8.63 -0.28 -10.41
C HIS A 58 -7.85 0.10 -11.69
N ILE A 59 -6.52 0.14 -11.63
CA ILE A 59 -5.66 0.44 -12.79
C ILE A 59 -5.89 -0.57 -13.92
N GLN A 60 -5.96 -1.87 -13.59
CA GLN A 60 -6.20 -2.93 -14.57
C GLN A 60 -7.56 -2.75 -15.29
N ASN A 61 -8.59 -2.34 -14.56
CA ASN A 61 -9.90 -2.05 -15.12
C ASN A 61 -9.86 -0.85 -16.06
N GLU A 62 -9.21 0.25 -15.68
CA GLU A 62 -9.08 1.43 -16.54
C GLU A 62 -8.25 1.14 -17.79
N LEU A 63 -7.14 0.39 -17.66
CA LEU A 63 -6.35 -0.06 -18.80
C LEU A 63 -7.18 -0.90 -19.78
N THR A 64 -8.03 -1.79 -19.27
CA THR A 64 -8.93 -2.61 -20.09
C THR A 64 -9.91 -1.74 -20.87
N LYS A 65 -10.45 -0.67 -20.28
CA LYS A 65 -11.32 0.30 -20.98
C LYS A 65 -10.56 1.03 -22.09
N LEU A 66 -9.33 1.49 -21.82
CA LEU A 66 -8.50 2.16 -22.82
C LEU A 66 -8.15 1.24 -23.99
N GLN A 67 -7.82 -0.03 -23.73
CA GLN A 67 -7.58 -1.02 -24.79
C GLN A 67 -8.82 -1.26 -25.66
N LYS A 68 -10.01 -1.31 -25.05
CA LYS A 68 -11.27 -1.40 -25.81
C LYS A 68 -11.48 -0.17 -26.68
N ALA A 69 -11.28 1.03 -26.14
CA ALA A 69 -11.39 2.28 -26.90
C ALA A 69 -10.41 2.32 -28.07
N GLN A 70 -9.16 1.90 -27.86
CA GLN A 70 -8.13 1.83 -28.92
C GLN A 70 -8.56 0.95 -30.10
N LYS A 71 -9.26 -0.16 -29.85
CA LYS A 71 -9.77 -1.04 -30.92
C LYS A 71 -10.79 -0.34 -31.81
N TYR A 72 -11.62 0.56 -31.26
CA TYR A 72 -12.62 1.29 -32.04
C TYR A 72 -12.02 2.40 -32.91
N VAL A 73 -10.91 3.01 -32.47
CA VAL A 73 -10.25 4.10 -33.22
C VAL A 73 -9.33 3.59 -34.34
N LYS A 74 -8.91 2.32 -34.27
CA LYS A 74 -8.07 1.68 -35.31
C LYS A 74 -8.88 1.09 -36.48
N ASN A 75 -10.21 1.15 -36.44
CA ASN A 75 -11.10 0.82 -37.54
C ASN A 75 -11.49 2.09 -38.30
#